data_AF-A0AAE3C5A6-F1
#
_entry.id   AF-A0AAE3C5A6-F1
#
_cell.length_a   1.000
_cell.length_b   1.000
_cell.length_c   1.000
_cell.angle_alpha   90.00
_cell.angle_beta   90.00
_cell.angle_gamma   90.00
#
_symmetry.space_group_name_H-M   'P 1'
#
loop_
_entity.id
_entity.type
_entity.pdbx_description
1 polymer ?
#
loop_
_entity_poly.entity_id
_entity_poly.type
_entity_poly.pdbx_seq_one_letter_code
_entity_poly.pdbx_strand_id
1 'polypeptide(L)'
;MLSLENISIVSAPASTILGWADLDKLHQSLKNSLNTLVGSRESSDLIRMISNLGVGAAAVELQKLLSKALSQATIVFSISSMTENDWSKIRKFMGWKRGSERYTNLYVGSEVGPFAANIDRDDSGLPLSDRMLVFPLSLPAVRRGEKIEPISRTREGLSRLLVSRLNGSEPIINIDTGDVVTIVDQRGLPKIGGQVLRAAFPLKIGLRFSSELKILQGSKVFVGDYFNIKGLEIVNPHRLLTCLSSKCKMKERLSALIVADIDMRQFVMILPILQSSRCTGVEDIKNKLSQCPGVEYIRRAIQGNQLRLETISSQPFETETPKSELLKRVKNGELPKGILKRWPLYLIIPSPTLAH
;
A
#
# COMPACT_ATOMS: atom_id res chain seq x y z
N MET A 1 -39.44 -18.70 7.20
CA MET A 1 -38.21 -19.37 7.67
C MET A 1 -37.05 -18.76 6.89
N LEU A 2 -36.21 -17.94 7.54
CA LEU A 2 -35.01 -17.39 6.91
C LEU A 2 -33.88 -18.40 7.13
N SER A 3 -33.52 -19.17 6.11
CA SER A 3 -32.30 -19.98 6.14
C SER A 3 -31.17 -19.19 5.49
N LEU A 4 -30.08 -18.95 6.21
CA LEU A 4 -28.83 -18.55 5.58
C LEU A 4 -28.24 -19.79 4.88
N GLU A 5 -27.86 -19.65 3.62
CA GLU A 5 -27.03 -20.66 2.95
C GLU A 5 -25.75 -20.90 3.77
N ASN A 6 -25.11 -22.06 3.60
CA ASN A 6 -23.79 -22.33 4.20
C ASN A 6 -22.75 -21.38 3.58
N ILE A 7 -22.55 -20.22 4.21
CA ILE A 7 -21.58 -19.21 3.78
C ILE A 7 -20.26 -19.46 4.52
N SER A 8 -19.20 -19.79 3.77
CA SER A 8 -17.83 -19.82 4.28
C SER A 8 -17.18 -18.44 4.09
N ILE A 9 -16.78 -17.80 5.18
CA ILE A 9 -16.11 -16.49 5.18
C ILE A 9 -14.66 -16.65 5.63
N VAL A 10 -13.73 -16.06 4.88
CA VAL A 10 -12.32 -16.02 5.24
C VAL A 10 -11.90 -14.57 5.36
N SER A 11 -11.62 -14.13 6.58
CA SER A 11 -11.09 -12.79 6.85
C SER A 11 -9.59 -12.88 7.09
N ALA A 12 -8.79 -12.28 6.21
CA ALA A 12 -7.34 -12.29 6.31
C ALA A 12 -6.73 -11.07 5.63
N PRO A 13 -5.53 -10.61 6.03
CA PRO A 13 -4.81 -9.59 5.29
C PRO A 13 -4.57 -10.02 3.83
N ALA A 14 -4.66 -9.08 2.88
CA ALA A 14 -4.41 -9.33 1.46
C ALA A 14 -3.07 -10.03 1.19
N SER A 15 -2.04 -9.65 1.97
CA SER A 15 -0.70 -10.24 1.91
C SER A 15 -0.68 -11.73 2.23
N THR A 16 -1.57 -12.20 3.11
CA THR A 16 -1.68 -13.61 3.49
C THR A 16 -2.28 -14.42 2.35
N ILE A 17 -3.41 -13.96 1.78
CA ILE A 17 -4.04 -14.60 0.62
C ILE A 17 -3.07 -14.62 -0.57
N LEU A 18 -2.39 -13.50 -0.83
CA LEU A 18 -1.36 -13.41 -1.86
C LEU A 18 -0.17 -14.33 -1.58
N GLY A 19 0.19 -14.54 -0.31
CA GLY A 19 1.23 -15.49 0.09
C GLY A 19 0.88 -16.94 -0.26
N TRP A 20 -0.40 -17.32 -0.15
CA TRP A 20 -0.87 -18.63 -0.60
C TRP A 20 -0.98 -18.74 -2.11
N ALA A 21 -1.42 -17.68 -2.79
CA ALA A 21 -1.58 -17.64 -4.24
C ALA A 21 -0.24 -17.56 -5.02
N ASP A 22 0.82 -17.05 -4.39
CA ASP A 22 2.13 -16.85 -5.00
C ASP A 22 3.06 -18.03 -4.66
N LEU A 23 3.20 -18.97 -5.60
CA LEU A 23 3.90 -20.25 -5.36
C LEU A 23 5.35 -20.05 -4.88
N ASP A 24 6.06 -19.06 -5.42
CA ASP A 24 7.44 -18.74 -5.01
C ASP A 24 7.50 -18.31 -3.54
N LYS A 25 6.52 -17.50 -3.09
CA LYS A 25 6.44 -17.08 -1.68
C LYS A 25 6.08 -18.23 -0.79
N LEU A 26 5.10 -19.06 -1.19
CA LEU A 26 4.71 -20.24 -0.42
C LEU A 26 5.90 -21.19 -0.26
N HIS A 27 6.64 -21.45 -1.33
CA HIS A 27 7.86 -22.26 -1.30
C HIS A 27 8.92 -21.70 -0.34
N GLN A 28 9.21 -20.39 -0.44
CA GLN A 28 10.17 -19.73 0.48
C GLN A 28 9.71 -19.78 1.94
N SER A 29 8.42 -19.54 2.20
CA SER A 29 7.84 -19.61 3.53
C SER A 29 7.95 -21.01 4.12
N LEU A 30 7.63 -22.06 3.37
CA LEU A 30 7.78 -23.45 3.81
C LEU A 30 9.23 -23.78 4.14
N LYS A 31 10.18 -23.39 3.27
CA LYS A 31 11.61 -23.57 3.51
C LYS A 31 12.07 -22.89 4.81
N ASN A 32 11.64 -21.64 5.02
CA ASN A 32 12.00 -20.88 6.23
C ASN A 32 11.41 -21.50 7.50
N SER A 33 10.15 -21.93 7.45
CA SER A 33 9.48 -22.59 8.58
C SER A 33 10.14 -23.92 8.95
N LEU A 34 10.56 -24.72 7.96
CA LEU A 34 11.26 -25.98 8.22
C LEU A 34 12.64 -25.76 8.86
N ASN A 35 13.38 -24.74 8.42
CA ASN A 35 14.67 -24.40 9.02
C ASN A 35 14.55 -23.94 10.48
N THR A 36 13.39 -23.43 10.90
CA THR A 36 13.11 -23.07 12.30
C THR A 36 12.62 -24.24 13.17
N LEU A 37 12.28 -25.38 12.56
CA LEU A 37 11.76 -26.57 13.24
C LEU A 37 12.84 -27.64 13.52
N VAL A 38 14.12 -27.31 13.26
CA VAL A 38 15.25 -28.20 13.57
C VAL A 38 15.29 -28.44 15.09
N GLY A 39 14.73 -29.57 15.54
CA GLY A 39 14.69 -29.99 16.95
C GLY A 39 13.31 -30.28 17.54
N SER A 40 12.20 -29.95 16.86
CA SER A 40 10.84 -30.29 17.35
C SER A 40 10.46 -31.72 16.96
N ARG A 41 10.19 -32.58 17.95
CA ARG A 41 9.88 -34.02 17.76
C ARG A 41 8.47 -34.32 17.24
N GLU A 42 7.64 -33.31 16.98
CA GLU A 42 6.28 -33.53 16.47
C GLU A 42 6.27 -33.55 14.93
N SER A 43 6.16 -34.75 14.36
CA SER A 43 5.93 -34.97 12.94
C SER A 43 4.47 -34.70 12.60
N SER A 44 4.11 -33.45 12.34
CA SER A 44 2.82 -33.14 11.72
C SER A 44 2.72 -33.78 10.33
N ASP A 45 1.52 -34.14 9.87
CA ASP A 45 1.27 -34.67 8.52
C ASP A 45 1.85 -33.77 7.43
N LEU A 46 1.93 -32.46 7.70
CA LEU A 46 2.57 -31.46 6.85
C LEU A 46 4.08 -31.69 6.70
N ILE A 47 4.80 -31.93 7.79
CA ILE A 47 6.24 -32.22 7.76
C ILE A 47 6.49 -33.51 6.98
N ARG A 48 5.68 -34.55 7.20
CA ARG A 48 5.78 -35.80 6.45
C ARG A 48 5.54 -35.61 4.96
N MET A 49 4.52 -34.83 4.58
CA MET A 49 4.26 -34.47 3.17
C MET A 49 5.46 -33.78 2.55
N ILE A 50 6.05 -32.80 3.24
CA ILE A 50 7.19 -32.05 2.70
C ILE A 50 8.44 -32.93 2.58
N SER A 51 8.71 -33.80 3.56
CA SER A 51 9.82 -34.75 3.49
C SER A 51 9.66 -35.74 2.33
N ASN A 52 8.44 -36.22 2.06
CA ASN A 52 8.18 -37.20 1.01
C ASN A 52 8.22 -36.60 -0.41
N LEU A 53 7.66 -35.40 -0.60
CA LEU A 53 7.54 -34.78 -1.92
C LEU A 53 8.71 -33.83 -2.26
N GLY A 54 9.44 -33.37 -1.24
CA GLY A 54 10.32 -32.21 -1.36
C GLY A 54 9.55 -30.88 -1.31
N VAL A 55 10.22 -29.82 -0.84
CA VAL A 55 9.59 -28.52 -0.53
C VAL A 55 8.84 -27.91 -1.73
N GLY A 56 9.40 -28.02 -2.94
CA GLY A 56 8.79 -27.46 -4.15
C GLY A 56 7.47 -28.15 -4.53
N ALA A 57 7.47 -29.49 -4.62
CA ALA A 57 6.26 -30.23 -4.95
C ALA A 57 5.21 -30.17 -3.83
N ALA A 58 5.65 -30.14 -2.57
CA ALA A 58 4.75 -29.92 -1.43
C ALA A 58 4.08 -28.54 -1.48
N ALA A 59 4.79 -27.48 -1.89
CA ALA A 59 4.20 -26.15 -2.06
C ALA A 59 3.07 -26.15 -3.10
N VAL A 60 3.26 -26.86 -4.22
CA VAL A 60 2.23 -27.00 -5.27
C VAL A 60 1.01 -27.74 -4.74
N GLU A 61 1.21 -28.85 -4.05
CA GLU A 61 0.11 -29.65 -3.50
C GLU A 61 -0.67 -28.89 -2.43
N LEU A 62 0.02 -28.20 -1.52
CA LEU A 62 -0.61 -27.36 -0.50
C LEU A 62 -1.41 -26.21 -1.11
N GLN A 63 -0.86 -25.54 -2.13
CA GLN A 63 -1.59 -24.49 -2.83
C GLN A 63 -2.88 -25.05 -3.47
N LYS A 64 -2.82 -26.24 -4.07
CA LYS A 64 -3.98 -26.90 -4.68
C LYS A 64 -5.04 -27.28 -3.63
N LEU A 65 -4.62 -27.85 -2.49
CA LEU A 65 -5.52 -28.19 -1.39
C LEU A 65 -6.20 -26.95 -0.82
N LEU A 66 -5.43 -25.88 -0.56
CA LEU A 66 -5.96 -24.60 -0.08
C LEU A 66 -6.91 -23.97 -1.10
N SER A 67 -6.53 -23.93 -2.38
CA SER A 67 -7.36 -23.43 -3.47
C SER A 67 -8.71 -24.15 -3.51
N LYS A 68 -8.70 -25.48 -3.46
CA LYS A 68 -9.94 -26.29 -3.44
C LYS A 68 -10.80 -25.96 -2.23
N ALA A 69 -10.22 -25.93 -1.04
CA ALA A 69 -10.93 -25.63 0.21
C ALA A 69 -11.54 -24.22 0.25
N LEU A 70 -10.87 -23.24 -0.35
CA LEU A 70 -11.27 -21.83 -0.30
C LEU A 70 -12.08 -21.39 -1.52
N SER A 71 -12.13 -22.16 -2.60
CA SER A 71 -12.72 -21.75 -3.90
C SER A 71 -14.14 -21.17 -3.82
N GLN A 72 -14.97 -21.64 -2.88
CA GLN A 72 -16.34 -21.17 -2.69
C GLN A 72 -16.48 -20.09 -1.61
N ALA A 73 -15.43 -19.81 -0.84
CA ALA A 73 -15.48 -18.85 0.25
C ALA A 73 -15.57 -17.40 -0.26
N THR A 74 -16.25 -16.56 0.52
CA THR A 74 -16.16 -15.11 0.36
C THR A 74 -14.98 -14.60 1.17
N ILE A 75 -14.06 -13.88 0.52
CA ILE A 75 -12.85 -13.38 1.19
C ILE A 75 -13.06 -11.92 1.64
N VAL A 76 -12.75 -11.61 2.89
CA VAL A 76 -12.81 -10.24 3.44
C VAL A 76 -11.39 -9.73 3.67
N PHE A 77 -10.97 -8.69 2.94
CA PHE A 77 -9.61 -8.15 3.01
C PHE A 77 -9.50 -6.75 2.37
N SER A 78 -8.47 -5.98 2.73
CA SER A 78 -8.24 -4.65 2.14
C SER A 78 -7.50 -4.70 0.80
N ILE A 79 -7.99 -3.98 -0.22
CA ILE A 79 -7.43 -4.02 -1.58
C ILE A 79 -6.46 -2.88 -1.91
N SER A 80 -6.26 -1.91 -1.00
CA SER A 80 -5.63 -0.62 -1.28
C SER A 80 -4.22 -0.70 -1.91
N SER A 81 -3.45 -1.75 -1.60
CA SER A 81 -2.08 -1.93 -2.08
C SER A 81 -1.92 -2.96 -3.21
N MET A 82 -3.03 -3.50 -3.74
CA MET A 82 -2.96 -4.57 -4.73
C MET A 82 -2.70 -4.06 -6.15
N THR A 83 -1.79 -4.72 -6.84
CA THR A 83 -1.56 -4.52 -8.28
C THR A 83 -2.42 -5.49 -9.11
N GLU A 84 -2.57 -5.23 -10.40
CA GLU A 84 -3.29 -6.16 -11.30
C GLU A 84 -2.62 -7.54 -11.35
N ASN A 85 -1.29 -7.59 -11.21
CA ASN A 85 -0.56 -8.85 -11.13
C ASN A 85 -0.92 -9.62 -9.84
N ASP A 86 -1.06 -8.92 -8.71
CA ASP A 86 -1.50 -9.56 -7.45
C ASP A 86 -2.92 -10.10 -7.60
N TRP A 87 -3.82 -9.33 -8.22
CA TRP A 87 -5.18 -9.78 -8.53
C TRP A 87 -5.21 -11.00 -9.44
N SER A 88 -4.39 -11.03 -10.48
CA SER A 88 -4.27 -12.17 -11.39
C SER A 88 -3.87 -13.45 -10.64
N LYS A 89 -2.90 -13.36 -9.73
CA LYS A 89 -2.50 -14.49 -8.87
C LYS A 89 -3.64 -14.97 -8.00
N ILE A 90 -4.34 -14.06 -7.31
CA ILE A 90 -5.48 -14.42 -6.44
C ILE A 90 -6.62 -15.04 -7.26
N ARG A 91 -7.00 -14.45 -8.40
CA ARG A 91 -8.04 -15.01 -9.28
C ARG A 91 -7.71 -16.43 -9.72
N LYS A 92 -6.46 -16.67 -10.16
CA LYS A 92 -6.00 -18.01 -10.54
C LYS A 92 -6.08 -18.98 -9.35
N PHE A 93 -5.63 -18.56 -8.18
CA PHE A 93 -5.68 -19.37 -6.95
C PHE A 93 -7.11 -19.68 -6.52
N MET A 94 -8.04 -18.74 -6.63
CA MET A 94 -9.44 -18.93 -6.22
C MET A 94 -10.32 -19.57 -7.30
N GLY A 95 -9.83 -19.68 -8.54
CA GLY A 95 -10.64 -20.10 -9.69
C GLY A 95 -11.68 -19.05 -10.12
N TRP A 96 -11.47 -17.78 -9.80
CA TRP A 96 -12.39 -16.70 -10.15
C TRP A 96 -12.15 -16.18 -11.57
N LYS A 97 -13.23 -15.85 -12.28
CA LYS A 97 -13.15 -15.03 -13.50
C LYS A 97 -13.13 -13.56 -13.09
N ARG A 98 -12.45 -12.73 -13.89
CA ARG A 98 -12.45 -11.27 -13.70
C ARG A 98 -13.88 -10.74 -13.75
N GLY A 99 -14.28 -9.96 -12.74
CA GLY A 99 -15.65 -9.45 -12.56
C GLY A 99 -16.58 -10.38 -11.80
N SER A 100 -16.14 -11.58 -11.41
CA SER A 100 -16.92 -12.54 -10.62
C SER A 100 -16.26 -12.90 -9.29
N GLU A 101 -15.34 -12.06 -8.82
CA GLU A 101 -14.59 -12.27 -7.60
C GLU A 101 -15.52 -12.23 -6.37
N ARG A 102 -15.42 -13.24 -5.50
CA ARG A 102 -16.23 -13.33 -4.28
C ARG A 102 -15.47 -12.72 -3.11
N TYR A 103 -15.50 -11.40 -3.01
CA TYR A 103 -14.81 -10.71 -1.92
C TYR A 103 -15.52 -9.46 -1.43
N THR A 104 -15.16 -9.07 -0.22
CA THR A 104 -15.51 -7.79 0.38
C THR A 104 -14.24 -7.04 0.78
N ASN A 105 -13.99 -5.92 0.12
CA ASN A 105 -13.08 -4.89 0.58
C ASN A 105 -13.59 -4.29 1.89
N LEU A 106 -12.79 -4.43 2.95
CA LEU A 106 -13.09 -3.88 4.27
C LEU A 106 -11.94 -2.94 4.67
N TYR A 107 -12.29 -1.71 4.99
CA TYR A 107 -11.39 -0.76 5.63
C TYR A 107 -11.62 -0.75 7.13
N VAL A 108 -10.54 -1.02 7.86
CA VAL A 108 -10.48 -1.02 9.33
C VAL A 108 -9.42 0.00 9.74
N GLY A 109 -9.82 1.05 10.43
CA GLY A 109 -8.90 2.02 11.04
C GLY A 109 -8.53 1.58 12.46
N SER A 110 -7.27 1.75 12.87
CA SER A 110 -6.81 1.39 14.23
C SER A 110 -7.58 2.13 15.31
N GLU A 111 -8.03 3.35 15.03
CA GLU A 111 -8.66 4.26 15.97
C GLU A 111 -10.16 3.99 16.13
N VAL A 112 -10.79 3.34 15.13
CA VAL A 112 -12.27 3.25 15.03
C VAL A 112 -12.79 1.85 14.74
N GLY A 113 -11.93 0.89 14.39
CA GLY A 113 -12.36 -0.43 13.96
C GLY A 113 -12.89 -0.42 12.51
N PRO A 114 -13.83 -1.32 12.16
CA PRO A 114 -14.37 -1.39 10.81
C PRO A 114 -15.09 -0.08 10.48
N PHE A 115 -14.66 0.57 9.40
CA PHE A 115 -15.12 1.91 9.03
C PHE A 115 -15.95 1.91 7.75
N ALA A 116 -15.55 1.15 6.75
CA ALA A 116 -16.28 1.09 5.48
C ALA A 116 -16.06 -0.25 4.79
N ALA A 117 -17.04 -0.69 4.01
CA ALA A 117 -16.91 -1.88 3.17
C ALA A 117 -17.66 -1.77 1.85
N ASN A 118 -17.20 -2.49 0.82
CA ASN A 118 -17.87 -2.61 -0.48
C ASN A 118 -19.03 -3.63 -0.41
N ILE A 119 -19.97 -3.41 0.51
CA ILE A 119 -21.19 -4.21 0.59
C ILE A 119 -22.25 -3.75 -0.44
N ASP A 120 -22.00 -2.63 -1.11
CA ASP A 120 -22.84 -2.12 -2.19
C ASP A 120 -22.68 -3.00 -3.44
N ARG A 121 -23.81 -3.28 -4.10
CA ARG A 121 -23.86 -4.14 -5.29
C ARG A 121 -24.39 -3.34 -6.47
N ASP A 122 -23.89 -3.64 -7.66
CA ASP A 122 -24.51 -3.16 -8.89
C ASP A 122 -25.84 -3.88 -9.17
N ASP A 123 -26.54 -3.48 -10.23
CA ASP A 123 -27.81 -4.08 -10.65
C ASP A 123 -27.70 -5.58 -10.96
N SER A 124 -26.47 -6.09 -11.19
CA SER A 124 -26.19 -7.51 -11.41
C SER A 124 -25.87 -8.28 -10.13
N GLY A 125 -25.88 -7.60 -8.97
CA GLY A 125 -25.59 -8.17 -7.67
C GLY A 125 -24.09 -8.35 -7.39
N LEU A 126 -23.20 -7.76 -8.19
CA LEU A 126 -21.75 -7.84 -8.00
C LEU A 126 -21.24 -6.70 -7.11
N PRO A 127 -20.25 -6.97 -6.21
CA PRO A 127 -19.70 -5.92 -5.37
C PRO A 127 -19.04 -4.80 -6.17
N LEU A 128 -19.42 -3.55 -5.89
CA LEU A 128 -18.77 -2.36 -6.47
C LEU A 128 -17.43 -2.12 -5.78
N SER A 129 -16.39 -2.82 -6.25
CA SER A 129 -15.04 -2.80 -5.66
C SER A 129 -14.41 -1.41 -5.47
N ASP A 130 -14.83 -0.43 -6.27
CA ASP A 130 -14.35 0.94 -6.25
C ASP A 130 -15.05 1.81 -5.21
N ARG A 131 -16.10 1.31 -4.54
CA ARG A 131 -16.92 2.06 -3.58
C ARG A 131 -17.13 1.28 -2.30
N MET A 132 -17.00 1.97 -1.17
CA MET A 132 -17.28 1.42 0.15
C MET A 132 -18.30 2.30 0.85
N LEU A 133 -19.34 1.66 1.38
CA LEU A 133 -20.31 2.29 2.26
C LEU A 133 -19.65 2.53 3.61
N VAL A 134 -19.75 3.77 4.11
CA VAL A 134 -19.24 4.15 5.43
C VAL A 134 -20.24 3.70 6.49
N PHE A 135 -19.74 3.00 7.50
CA PHE A 135 -20.55 2.52 8.60
C PHE A 135 -20.87 3.66 9.58
N PRO A 136 -22.10 3.70 10.14
CA PRO A 136 -22.52 4.76 11.05
C PRO A 136 -21.94 4.65 12.48
N LEU A 137 -20.94 3.77 12.69
CA LEU A 137 -20.35 3.51 14.01
C LEU A 137 -19.42 4.64 14.49
N SER A 138 -19.07 5.57 13.61
CA SER A 138 -18.30 6.78 13.93
C SER A 138 -18.93 7.99 13.23
N LEU A 139 -18.61 9.20 13.69
CA LEU A 139 -18.95 10.42 12.96
C LEU A 139 -17.76 10.81 12.08
N PRO A 140 -17.79 10.49 10.77
CA PRO A 140 -16.68 10.76 9.90
C PRO A 140 -16.71 12.21 9.42
N ALA A 141 -15.55 12.85 9.50
CA ALA A 141 -15.30 14.15 8.90
C ALA A 141 -14.11 14.05 7.95
N VAL A 142 -13.94 15.05 7.11
CA VAL A 142 -12.79 15.16 6.22
C VAL A 142 -12.20 16.54 6.31
N ARG A 143 -10.87 16.59 6.22
CA ARG A 143 -10.10 17.83 6.15
C ARG A 143 -9.63 18.09 4.73
N ARG A 144 -9.90 19.30 4.22
CA ARG A 144 -9.40 19.83 2.96
C ARG A 144 -8.78 21.21 3.21
N GLY A 145 -7.45 21.28 3.22
CA GLY A 145 -6.74 22.46 3.72
C GLY A 145 -7.06 22.68 5.21
N GLU A 146 -7.54 23.87 5.55
CA GLU A 146 -7.95 24.22 6.92
C GLU A 146 -9.41 23.85 7.24
N LYS A 147 -10.20 23.53 6.21
CA LYS A 147 -11.63 23.25 6.37
C LYS A 147 -11.86 21.81 6.81
N ILE A 148 -12.65 21.62 7.86
CA ILE A 148 -13.12 20.32 8.34
C ILE A 148 -14.65 20.26 8.18
N GLU A 149 -15.15 19.23 7.50
CA GLU A 149 -16.58 19.03 7.28
C GLU A 149 -16.99 17.57 7.46
N PRO A 150 -18.22 17.27 7.89
CA PRO A 150 -18.77 15.93 7.84
C PRO A 150 -18.70 15.36 6.41
N ILE A 151 -18.41 14.06 6.26
CA ILE A 151 -18.35 13.44 4.93
C ILE A 151 -19.66 13.66 4.14
N SER A 152 -20.81 13.56 4.82
CA SER A 152 -22.15 13.75 4.22
C SER A 152 -22.41 15.13 3.61
N ARG A 153 -21.58 16.14 3.93
CA ARG A 153 -21.70 17.51 3.41
C ARG A 153 -20.52 17.90 2.53
N THR A 154 -19.59 16.98 2.29
CA THR A 154 -18.37 17.26 1.54
C THR A 154 -18.56 16.93 0.07
N ARG A 155 -18.05 17.81 -0.80
CA ARG A 155 -18.00 17.56 -2.24
C ARG A 155 -17.06 16.39 -2.55
N GLU A 156 -17.32 15.71 -3.66
CA GLU A 156 -16.48 14.64 -4.18
C GLU A 156 -14.99 15.05 -4.29
N GLY A 157 -14.12 14.04 -4.25
CA GLY A 157 -12.67 14.20 -4.37
C GLY A 157 -11.88 13.64 -3.19
N LEU A 158 -10.54 13.76 -3.27
CA LEU A 158 -9.63 13.28 -2.24
C LEU A 158 -9.66 14.19 -1.01
N SER A 159 -9.75 13.61 0.18
CA SER A 159 -9.68 14.37 1.43
C SER A 159 -9.15 13.52 2.58
N ARG A 160 -8.52 14.17 3.54
CA ARG A 160 -7.94 13.51 4.70
C ARG A 160 -9.05 13.10 5.67
N LEU A 161 -9.08 11.83 6.06
CA LEU A 161 -10.11 11.28 6.91
C LEU A 161 -9.87 11.65 8.37
N LEU A 162 -10.92 12.16 9.01
CA LEU A 162 -11.00 12.39 10.44
C LEU A 162 -12.18 11.60 10.99
N VAL A 163 -12.05 11.12 12.22
CA VAL A 163 -13.10 10.34 12.86
C VAL A 163 -13.34 10.81 14.29
N SER A 164 -14.60 10.79 14.71
CA SER A 164 -14.97 11.08 16.09
C SER A 164 -15.63 9.86 16.74
N ARG A 165 -15.29 9.59 17.99
CA ARG A 165 -15.79 8.45 18.78
C ARG A 165 -15.89 8.79 20.27
N LEU A 166 -16.61 7.96 21.02
CA LEU A 166 -16.59 8.01 22.48
C LEU A 166 -15.40 7.20 23.04
N ASN A 167 -14.78 7.73 24.09
CA ASN A 167 -13.82 7.04 24.94
C ASN A 167 -14.40 6.99 26.36
N GLY A 168 -15.12 5.91 26.68
CA GLY A 168 -16.02 5.90 27.84
C GLY A 168 -17.18 6.87 27.61
N SER A 169 -17.33 7.87 28.49
CA SER A 169 -18.32 8.94 28.37
C SER A 169 -17.79 10.18 27.63
N GLU A 170 -16.49 10.27 27.35
CA GLU A 170 -15.89 11.47 26.78
C GLU A 170 -15.80 11.39 25.25
N PRO A 171 -16.29 12.39 24.49
CA PRO A 171 -16.14 12.43 23.05
C PRO A 171 -14.72 12.86 22.67
N ILE A 172 -14.04 12.04 21.87
CA ILE A 172 -12.82 12.44 21.17
C ILE A 172 -13.21 12.77 19.73
N ILE A 173 -13.05 14.04 19.36
CA ILE A 173 -13.48 14.58 18.07
C ILE A 173 -12.30 14.74 17.11
N ASN A 174 -12.58 14.57 15.81
CA ASN A 174 -11.64 14.88 14.73
C ASN A 174 -10.27 14.19 14.84
N ILE A 175 -10.26 12.94 15.31
CA ILE A 175 -9.05 12.10 15.35
C ILE A 175 -8.54 11.94 13.92
N ASP A 176 -7.30 12.35 13.70
CA ASP A 176 -6.64 12.21 12.43
C ASP A 176 -6.20 10.76 12.24
N THR A 177 -6.86 10.04 11.33
CA THR A 177 -6.51 8.63 11.07
C THR A 177 -5.16 8.52 10.36
N GLY A 178 -4.68 9.62 9.74
CA GLY A 178 -3.53 9.64 8.84
C GLY A 178 -3.84 9.09 7.45
N ASP A 179 -5.10 8.79 7.15
CA ASP A 179 -5.53 8.24 5.86
C ASP A 179 -6.22 9.30 5.00
N VAL A 180 -6.19 9.08 3.69
CA VAL A 180 -6.81 9.89 2.64
C VAL A 180 -7.75 8.98 1.87
N VAL A 181 -9.00 9.42 1.75
CA VAL A 181 -10.07 8.70 1.07
C VAL A 181 -10.61 9.56 -0.07
N THR A 182 -11.14 8.90 -1.10
CA THR A 182 -11.93 9.58 -2.13
C THR A 182 -13.37 9.63 -1.69
N ILE A 183 -13.99 10.80 -1.73
CA ILE A 183 -15.41 11.02 -1.47
C ILE A 183 -16.17 10.81 -2.79
N VAL A 184 -17.14 9.88 -2.81
CA VAL A 184 -17.79 9.41 -4.05
C VAL A 184 -19.26 9.79 -4.13
N ASP A 185 -20.08 9.47 -3.13
CA ASP A 185 -21.52 9.82 -3.11
C ASP A 185 -21.95 10.09 -1.67
N GLN A 186 -22.77 11.12 -1.48
CA GLN A 186 -23.29 11.55 -0.18
C GLN A 186 -24.80 11.41 -0.04
N ARG A 187 -25.49 10.88 -1.06
CA ARG A 187 -26.93 10.59 -0.96
C ARG A 187 -27.15 9.34 -0.12
N GLY A 188 -27.88 9.49 0.98
CA GLY A 188 -28.14 8.40 1.92
C GLY A 188 -26.91 8.12 2.80
N LEU A 189 -26.51 6.84 2.90
CA LEU A 189 -25.28 6.47 3.60
C LEU A 189 -24.06 6.92 2.79
N PRO A 190 -23.12 7.68 3.38
CA PRO A 190 -21.93 8.13 2.69
C PRO A 190 -21.13 6.99 2.05
N LYS A 191 -20.61 7.24 0.85
CA LYS A 191 -19.74 6.32 0.11
C LYS A 191 -18.37 6.95 -0.11
N ILE A 192 -17.33 6.18 0.17
CA ILE A 192 -15.94 6.51 -0.12
C ILE A 192 -15.37 5.55 -1.17
N GLY A 193 -14.25 5.93 -1.79
CA GLY A 193 -13.54 5.08 -2.74
C GLY A 193 -12.95 3.84 -2.07
N GLY A 194 -12.84 2.75 -2.83
CA GLY A 194 -12.26 1.47 -2.40
C GLY A 194 -10.78 1.51 -2.04
N GLN A 195 -10.07 2.56 -2.47
CA GLN A 195 -8.66 2.79 -2.14
C GLN A 195 -8.54 3.76 -0.96
N VAL A 196 -7.87 3.29 0.09
CA VAL A 196 -7.47 4.11 1.24
C VAL A 196 -5.97 4.34 1.15
N LEU A 197 -5.57 5.61 1.05
CA LEU A 197 -4.17 6.02 0.89
C LEU A 197 -3.63 6.55 2.21
N ARG A 198 -2.35 6.34 2.50
CA ARG A 198 -1.71 6.98 3.65
C ARG A 198 -1.26 8.39 3.31
N ALA A 199 -1.69 9.40 4.07
CA ALA A 199 -1.16 10.76 3.95
C ALA A 199 0.34 10.76 4.25
N ALA A 200 1.09 11.70 3.66
CA ALA A 200 2.51 11.87 3.98
C ALA A 200 2.74 12.08 5.49
N PHE A 201 3.68 11.32 6.06
CA PHE A 201 4.06 11.41 7.47
C PHE A 201 5.58 11.30 7.61
N PRO A 202 6.18 11.90 8.67
CA PRO A 202 7.62 11.87 8.86
C PRO A 202 8.10 10.44 9.14
N LEU A 203 9.17 10.04 8.44
CA LEU A 203 9.82 8.77 8.65
C LEU A 203 10.57 8.80 9.99
N LYS A 204 10.29 7.82 10.86
CA LYS A 204 10.87 7.75 12.21
C LYS A 204 12.27 7.13 12.28
N ILE A 205 12.79 6.64 11.17
CA ILE A 205 14.14 6.05 11.08
C ILE A 205 15.05 6.95 10.26
N GLY A 206 16.30 7.08 10.71
CA GLY A 206 17.32 7.80 9.97
C GLY A 206 17.74 7.07 8.69
N LEU A 207 18.03 7.85 7.65
CA LEU A 207 18.50 7.37 6.36
C LEU A 207 19.86 7.96 6.06
N ARG A 208 20.79 7.12 5.62
CA ARG A 208 22.07 7.52 5.04
C ARG A 208 21.92 7.60 3.53
N PHE A 209 21.93 8.82 2.98
CA PHE A 209 21.83 9.04 1.54
C PHE A 209 23.17 8.82 0.82
N SER A 210 23.11 8.42 -0.45
CA SER A 210 24.29 8.38 -1.31
C SER A 210 24.90 9.77 -1.46
N SER A 211 26.23 9.85 -1.47
CA SER A 211 26.97 11.11 -1.66
C SER A 211 26.68 11.77 -3.02
N GLU A 212 26.24 10.99 -4.01
CA GLU A 212 25.81 11.49 -5.33
C GLU A 212 24.61 12.45 -5.24
N LEU A 213 23.75 12.29 -4.22
CA LEU A 213 22.47 13.00 -4.13
C LEU A 213 22.57 14.40 -3.52
N LYS A 214 23.72 14.78 -2.95
CA LYS A 214 23.96 16.10 -2.31
C LYS A 214 22.83 16.53 -1.36
N ILE A 215 22.21 15.60 -0.64
CA ILE A 215 21.13 15.89 0.31
C ILE A 215 21.71 16.62 1.53
N LEU A 216 21.11 17.77 1.88
CA LEU A 216 21.53 18.56 3.03
C LEU A 216 21.35 17.79 4.34
N GLN A 217 22.33 17.86 5.22
CA GLN A 217 22.26 17.26 6.55
C GLN A 217 21.10 17.86 7.35
N GLY A 218 20.39 17.03 8.12
CA GLY A 218 19.22 17.45 8.89
C GLY A 218 17.93 17.58 8.07
N SER A 219 17.93 17.23 6.78
CA SER A 219 16.71 17.16 5.98
C SER A 219 15.67 16.22 6.59
N LYS A 220 14.40 16.61 6.55
CA LYS A 220 13.28 15.79 7.02
C LYS A 220 12.81 14.88 5.90
N VAL A 221 12.60 13.61 6.23
CA VAL A 221 12.12 12.60 5.28
C VAL A 221 10.66 12.29 5.59
N PHE A 222 9.81 12.37 4.57
CA PHE A 222 8.41 12.00 4.63
C PHE A 222 8.13 10.83 3.70
N VAL A 223 7.22 9.95 4.11
CA VAL A 223 6.77 8.79 3.34
C VAL A 223 5.24 8.70 3.37
N GLY A 224 4.65 8.02 2.40
CA GLY A 224 3.20 7.88 2.30
C GLY A 224 2.76 7.39 0.92
N ASP A 225 1.45 7.36 0.71
CA ASP A 225 0.80 7.02 -0.55
C ASP A 225 0.04 8.22 -1.16
N TYR A 226 -0.04 9.34 -0.43
CA TYR A 226 -0.60 10.60 -0.90
C TYR A 226 0.25 11.79 -0.41
N PHE A 227 0.66 12.64 -1.34
CA PHE A 227 1.42 13.85 -1.07
C PHE A 227 0.72 15.04 -1.73
N ASN A 228 0.64 16.16 -1.02
CA ASN A 228 0.20 17.44 -1.56
C ASN A 228 1.11 18.53 -0.99
N ILE A 229 2.03 19.01 -1.81
CA ILE A 229 3.13 19.90 -1.39
C ILE A 229 3.19 21.07 -2.36
N LYS A 230 2.79 22.27 -1.91
CA LYS A 230 2.91 23.52 -2.69
C LYS A 230 2.40 23.38 -4.15
N GLY A 231 1.27 22.69 -4.34
CA GLY A 231 0.66 22.47 -5.65
C GLY A 231 1.14 21.22 -6.40
N LEU A 232 2.18 20.53 -5.93
CA LEU A 232 2.55 19.20 -6.41
C LEU A 232 1.72 18.14 -5.65
N GLU A 233 0.72 17.59 -6.34
CA GLU A 233 -0.08 16.46 -5.85
C GLU A 233 0.44 15.14 -6.43
N ILE A 234 0.66 14.14 -5.58
CA ILE A 234 1.06 12.80 -5.98
C ILE A 234 0.14 11.79 -5.29
N VAL A 235 -0.60 11.06 -6.11
CA VAL A 235 -1.62 10.10 -5.67
C VAL A 235 -1.17 8.69 -6.02
N ASN A 236 -1.12 7.81 -5.03
CA ASN A 236 -0.81 6.38 -5.17
C ASN A 236 0.49 6.11 -5.99
N PRO A 237 1.65 6.54 -5.49
CA PRO A 237 2.94 6.33 -6.15
C PRO A 237 3.26 4.85 -6.39
N HIS A 238 2.68 3.92 -5.62
CA HIS A 238 2.80 2.49 -5.87
C HIS A 238 2.32 2.10 -7.28
N ARG A 239 1.15 2.58 -7.72
CA ARG A 239 0.61 2.27 -9.07
C ARG A 239 1.46 2.88 -10.16
N LEU A 240 1.86 4.13 -9.99
CA LEU A 240 2.72 4.86 -10.92
C LEU A 240 4.05 4.13 -11.14
N LEU A 241 4.78 3.83 -10.06
CA LEU A 241 6.11 3.25 -10.13
C LEU A 241 6.06 1.77 -10.54
N THR A 242 5.02 1.02 -10.19
CA THR A 242 4.83 -0.34 -10.70
C THR A 242 4.62 -0.35 -12.21
N CYS A 243 3.79 0.55 -12.74
CA CYS A 243 3.62 0.72 -14.17
C CYS A 243 4.96 1.07 -14.86
N LEU A 244 5.71 2.01 -14.29
CA LEU A 244 7.01 2.39 -14.84
C LEU A 244 8.01 1.22 -14.81
N SER A 245 8.13 0.50 -13.69
CA SER A 245 8.96 -0.70 -13.57
C SER A 245 8.62 -1.73 -14.63
N SER A 246 7.32 -1.96 -14.90
CA SER A 246 6.87 -2.88 -15.95
C SER A 246 7.29 -2.41 -17.34
N LYS A 247 7.05 -1.13 -17.68
CA LYS A 247 7.41 -0.53 -18.98
C LYS A 247 8.93 -0.45 -19.20
N CYS A 248 9.70 -0.33 -18.12
CA CYS A 248 11.17 -0.35 -18.12
C CYS A 248 11.77 -1.75 -17.95
N LYS A 249 10.94 -2.79 -17.75
CA LYS A 249 11.35 -4.18 -17.45
C LYS A 249 12.33 -4.30 -16.29
N MET A 250 12.11 -3.53 -15.23
CA MET A 250 12.91 -3.59 -14.01
C MET A 250 12.53 -4.82 -13.19
N LYS A 251 13.54 -5.57 -12.71
CA LYS A 251 13.32 -6.75 -11.85
C LYS A 251 12.91 -6.37 -10.43
N GLU A 252 13.44 -5.27 -9.92
CA GLU A 252 13.17 -4.80 -8.57
C GLU A 252 12.02 -3.79 -8.51
N ARG A 253 11.37 -3.70 -7.35
CA ARG A 253 10.39 -2.65 -7.06
C ARG A 253 11.09 -1.30 -7.05
N LEU A 254 10.66 -0.42 -7.95
CA LEU A 254 11.16 0.95 -8.02
C LEU A 254 10.62 1.77 -6.84
N SER A 255 11.53 2.50 -6.20
CA SER A 255 11.22 3.57 -5.25
C SER A 255 11.77 4.86 -5.82
N ALA A 256 11.02 5.96 -5.71
CA ALA A 256 11.46 7.27 -6.11
C ALA A 256 11.78 8.14 -4.89
N LEU A 257 12.68 9.10 -5.07
CA LEU A 257 12.91 10.18 -4.13
C LEU A 257 12.42 11.47 -4.76
N ILE A 258 11.84 12.36 -3.97
CA ILE A 258 11.58 13.74 -4.37
C ILE A 258 12.32 14.63 -3.41
N VAL A 259 13.28 15.39 -3.93
CA VAL A 259 14.06 16.35 -3.17
C VAL A 259 13.49 17.72 -3.45
N ALA A 260 13.04 18.42 -2.41
CA ALA A 260 12.64 19.80 -2.51
C ALA A 260 13.88 20.72 -2.40
N ASP A 261 13.85 21.84 -3.11
CA ASP A 261 14.75 22.96 -2.83
C ASP A 261 14.42 23.63 -1.48
N ILE A 262 15.29 24.54 -1.04
CA ILE A 262 15.16 25.24 0.25
C ILE A 262 13.84 26.03 0.31
N ASP A 263 13.43 26.65 -0.80
CA ASP A 263 12.23 27.48 -0.88
C ASP A 263 10.94 26.69 -1.17
N MET A 264 11.03 25.36 -1.34
CA MET A 264 9.91 24.48 -1.68
C MET A 264 9.19 24.89 -2.98
N ARG A 265 9.94 25.45 -3.95
CA ARG A 265 9.44 25.90 -5.26
C ARG A 265 9.76 24.92 -6.36
N GLN A 266 10.95 24.33 -6.32
CA GLN A 266 11.40 23.34 -7.28
C GLN A 266 11.65 22.00 -6.62
N PHE A 267 11.35 20.95 -7.36
CA PHE A 267 11.50 19.58 -6.91
C PHE A 267 12.32 18.78 -7.91
N VAL A 268 13.11 17.84 -7.42
CA VAL A 268 13.82 16.86 -8.25
C VAL A 268 13.32 15.48 -7.88
N MET A 269 12.65 14.81 -8.83
CA MET A 269 12.31 13.39 -8.73
C MET A 269 13.51 12.57 -9.19
N ILE A 270 14.05 11.76 -8.29
CA ILE A 270 15.22 10.92 -8.52
C ILE A 270 14.78 9.47 -8.59
N LEU A 271 15.13 8.81 -9.70
CA LEU A 271 14.82 7.41 -9.95
C LEU A 271 16.10 6.57 -9.98
N PRO A 272 16.23 5.53 -9.12
CA PRO A 272 17.33 4.58 -9.18
C PRO A 272 17.10 3.59 -10.33
N ILE A 273 17.63 3.91 -11.51
CA ILE A 273 17.53 3.07 -12.70
C ILE A 273 18.82 2.28 -12.83
N LEU A 274 18.78 1.02 -12.40
CA LEU A 274 19.90 0.10 -12.52
C LEU A 274 20.19 -0.24 -14.00
N GLN A 275 21.44 -0.58 -14.30
CA GLN A 275 21.92 -0.92 -15.65
C GLN A 275 21.14 -2.07 -16.34
N SER A 276 20.43 -2.90 -15.59
CA SER A 276 19.58 -3.98 -16.11
C SER A 276 18.23 -3.51 -16.69
N SER A 277 17.92 -2.21 -16.60
CA SER A 277 16.71 -1.60 -17.14
C SER A 277 16.76 -1.44 -18.66
N ARG A 278 15.59 -1.53 -19.32
CA ARG A 278 15.46 -1.20 -20.77
C ARG A 278 15.18 0.28 -21.04
N CYS A 279 15.04 1.09 -20.00
CA CYS A 279 14.83 2.52 -20.17
C CYS A 279 16.15 3.25 -20.39
N THR A 280 16.33 3.83 -21.57
CA THR A 280 17.58 4.51 -21.98
C THR A 280 17.44 6.02 -21.79
N GLY A 281 17.85 6.51 -20.63
CA GLY A 281 17.90 7.94 -20.32
C GLY A 281 16.58 8.56 -19.86
N VAL A 282 16.66 9.83 -19.46
CA VAL A 282 15.57 10.58 -18.81
C VAL A 282 14.35 10.77 -19.71
N GLU A 283 14.54 11.01 -21.00
CA GLU A 283 13.42 11.26 -21.94
C GLU A 283 12.56 10.01 -22.20
N ASP A 284 13.18 8.83 -22.35
CA ASP A 284 12.43 7.57 -22.47
C ASP A 284 11.61 7.28 -21.19
N ILE A 285 12.18 7.60 -20.03
CA ILE A 285 11.48 7.48 -18.74
C ILE A 285 10.29 8.44 -18.68
N LYS A 286 10.46 9.72 -19.05
CA LYS A 286 9.35 10.69 -19.11
C LYS A 286 8.23 10.19 -20.02
N ASN A 287 8.58 9.69 -21.20
CA ASN A 287 7.63 9.14 -22.17
C ASN A 287 6.85 7.95 -21.60
N LYS A 288 7.52 6.97 -20.99
CA LYS A 288 6.86 5.81 -20.38
C LYS A 288 6.04 6.19 -19.14
N LEU A 289 6.54 7.12 -18.32
CA LEU A 289 5.85 7.63 -17.14
C LEU A 289 4.53 8.31 -17.54
N SER A 290 4.52 9.07 -18.64
CA SER A 290 3.32 9.74 -19.16
C SER A 290 2.17 8.79 -19.53
N GLN A 291 2.46 7.50 -19.69
CA GLN A 291 1.49 6.44 -20.01
C GLN A 291 1.03 5.67 -18.76
N CYS A 292 1.48 6.07 -17.57
CA CYS A 292 1.13 5.43 -16.31
C CYS A 292 -0.03 6.13 -15.61
N PRO A 293 -0.83 5.39 -14.81
CA PRO A 293 -1.99 5.95 -14.12
C PRO A 293 -1.57 6.97 -13.05
N GLY A 294 -2.36 8.04 -12.90
CA GLY A 294 -2.15 9.06 -11.87
C GLY A 294 -0.98 10.03 -12.16
N VAL A 295 -0.52 10.08 -13.41
CA VAL A 295 0.61 10.92 -13.82
C VAL A 295 0.23 12.38 -14.10
N GLU A 296 -1.06 12.73 -14.11
CA GLU A 296 -1.56 14.02 -14.62
C GLU A 296 -0.93 15.23 -13.91
N TYR A 297 -0.72 15.13 -12.59
CA TYR A 297 -0.08 16.18 -11.80
C TYR A 297 1.43 16.21 -11.95
N ILE A 298 2.07 15.03 -11.99
CA ILE A 298 3.51 14.90 -12.22
C ILE A 298 3.89 15.43 -13.60
N ARG A 299 3.12 15.08 -14.63
CA ARG A 299 3.32 15.56 -16.00
C ARG A 299 3.20 17.08 -16.07
N ARG A 300 2.16 17.65 -15.45
CA ARG A 300 1.98 19.11 -15.37
C ARG A 300 3.15 19.78 -14.65
N ALA A 301 3.61 19.22 -13.53
CA ALA A 301 4.76 19.74 -12.79
C ALA A 301 6.07 19.67 -13.60
N ILE A 302 6.27 18.60 -14.38
CA ILE A 302 7.43 18.48 -15.30
C ILE A 302 7.34 19.51 -16.41
N GLN A 303 6.19 19.64 -17.08
CA GLN A 303 5.98 20.61 -18.16
C GLN A 303 6.10 22.06 -17.69
N GLY A 304 5.66 22.34 -16.46
CA GLY A 304 5.77 23.65 -15.83
C GLY A 304 7.13 23.94 -15.17
N ASN A 305 8.15 23.09 -15.37
CA ASN A 305 9.47 23.19 -14.73
C ASN A 305 9.46 23.23 -13.19
N GLN A 306 8.36 22.83 -12.55
CA GLN A 306 8.26 22.68 -11.10
C GLN A 306 8.94 21.40 -10.63
N LEU A 307 8.91 20.34 -11.44
CA LEU A 307 9.50 19.03 -11.13
C LEU A 307 10.49 18.62 -12.22
N ARG A 308 11.76 18.45 -11.86
CA ARG A 308 12.78 17.87 -12.74
C ARG A 308 12.90 16.37 -12.49
N LEU A 309 13.26 15.62 -13.53
CA LEU A 309 13.51 14.19 -13.44
C LEU A 309 15.00 13.91 -13.59
N GLU A 310 15.56 13.16 -12.64
CA GLU A 310 16.94 12.71 -12.64
C GLU A 310 17.03 11.21 -12.35
N THR A 311 18.12 10.60 -12.80
CA THR A 311 18.37 9.17 -12.61
C THR A 311 19.72 8.95 -11.97
N ILE A 312 19.78 7.95 -11.08
CA ILE A 312 21.04 7.45 -10.52
C ILE A 312 21.18 5.96 -10.84
N SER A 313 22.41 5.48 -10.95
CA SER A 313 22.72 4.07 -11.15
C SER A 313 23.00 3.30 -9.85
N SER A 314 23.11 4.00 -8.73
CA SER A 314 23.41 3.45 -7.40
C SER A 314 22.16 3.39 -6.51
N GLN A 315 22.28 2.69 -5.37
CA GLN A 315 21.22 2.70 -4.37
C GLN A 315 21.15 4.08 -3.70
N PRO A 316 19.97 4.73 -3.65
CA PRO A 316 19.87 6.13 -3.25
C PRO A 316 20.09 6.35 -1.75
N PHE A 317 19.75 5.37 -0.92
CA PHE A 317 19.91 5.45 0.53
C PHE A 317 19.95 4.07 1.18
N GLU A 318 20.43 4.05 2.41
CA GLU A 318 20.37 2.93 3.34
C GLU A 318 19.75 3.40 4.66
N THR A 319 19.20 2.47 5.45
CA THR A 319 18.78 2.79 6.82
C THR A 319 20.00 2.89 7.72
N GLU A 320 20.07 3.89 8.59
CA GLU A 320 21.18 4.03 9.55
C GLU A 320 21.28 2.80 10.47
N THR A 321 20.13 2.33 10.95
CA THR A 321 20.02 1.08 11.70
C THR A 321 19.93 -0.12 10.74
N PRO A 322 20.71 -1.18 10.93
CA PRO A 322 20.61 -2.40 10.13
C PRO A 322 19.21 -3.03 10.19
N LYS A 323 18.74 -3.57 9.06
CA LYS A 323 17.42 -4.19 8.95
C LYS A 323 17.20 -5.35 9.94
N SER A 324 18.25 -6.11 10.26
CA SER A 324 18.21 -7.20 11.24
C SER A 324 17.86 -6.71 12.64
N GLU A 325 18.43 -5.57 13.05
CA GLU A 325 18.14 -4.93 14.32
C GLU A 325 16.75 -4.32 14.34
N LEU A 326 16.35 -3.59 13.28
CA LEU A 326 14.98 -3.08 13.13
C LEU A 326 13.95 -4.21 13.24
N LEU A 327 14.23 -5.36 12.63
CA LEU A 327 13.36 -6.54 12.71
C LEU A 327 13.26 -7.07 14.14
N LYS A 328 14.38 -7.13 14.88
CA LYS A 328 14.40 -7.56 16.29
C LYS A 328 13.55 -6.65 17.16
N ARG A 329 13.71 -5.33 17.03
CA ARG A 329 12.94 -4.32 17.77
C ARG A 329 11.44 -4.38 17.46
N VAL A 330 11.08 -4.63 16.19
CA VAL A 330 9.69 -4.87 15.80
C VAL A 330 9.12 -6.16 16.41
N LYS A 331 9.91 -7.24 16.45
CA LYS A 331 9.51 -8.51 17.09
C LYS A 331 9.29 -8.34 18.60
N ASN A 332 10.09 -7.50 19.25
CA ASN A 332 9.98 -7.16 20.67
C ASN A 332 8.85 -6.17 20.98
N GLY A 333 8.17 -5.62 19.97
CA GLY A 333 7.11 -4.61 20.17
C GLY A 333 7.62 -3.18 20.42
N GLU A 334 8.92 -2.93 20.37
CA GLU A 334 9.51 -1.60 20.57
C GLU A 334 9.24 -0.65 19.40
N LEU A 335 9.06 -1.21 18.20
CA LEU A 335 8.83 -0.46 16.96
C LEU A 335 7.63 -1.03 16.20
N PRO A 336 6.83 -0.18 15.52
CA PRO A 336 5.73 -0.67 14.69
C PRO A 336 6.25 -1.38 13.43
N LYS A 337 5.55 -2.45 13.02
CA LYS A 337 5.87 -3.24 11.81
C LYS A 337 6.02 -2.38 10.54
N GLY A 338 5.30 -1.26 10.47
CA GLY A 338 5.34 -0.32 9.33
C GLY A 338 6.72 0.27 9.04
N ILE A 339 7.64 0.28 10.02
CA ILE A 339 9.02 0.76 9.82
C ILE A 339 9.82 -0.15 8.88
N LEU A 340 9.45 -1.43 8.75
CA LEU A 340 10.11 -2.37 7.85
C LEU A 340 9.64 -2.24 6.40
N LYS A 341 8.60 -1.41 6.13
CA LYS A 341 8.05 -1.22 4.79
C LYS A 341 9.02 -0.36 3.96
N ARG A 342 9.39 -0.86 2.78
CA ARG A 342 10.00 -0.02 1.73
C ARG A 342 8.88 0.78 1.06
N TRP A 343 8.96 2.10 1.16
CA TRP A 343 7.96 3.00 0.58
C TRP A 343 8.23 3.21 -0.93
N PRO A 344 7.18 3.44 -1.73
CA PRO A 344 7.34 3.73 -3.15
C PRO A 344 7.93 5.13 -3.36
N LEU A 345 7.66 6.07 -2.45
CA LEU A 345 8.09 7.45 -2.57
C LEU A 345 8.62 7.97 -1.24
N TYR A 346 9.75 8.65 -1.29
CA TYR A 346 10.36 9.37 -0.18
C TYR A 346 10.46 10.84 -0.56
N LEU A 347 9.82 11.72 0.21
CA LEU A 347 9.95 13.16 0.05
C LEU A 347 11.01 13.67 1.03
N ILE A 348 11.98 14.40 0.54
CA ILE A 348 13.05 15.02 1.31
C ILE A 348 12.84 16.52 1.29
N ILE A 349 12.63 17.09 2.47
CA ILE A 349 12.48 18.52 2.67
C ILE A 349 13.71 19.01 3.43
N PRO A 350 14.47 19.98 2.90
CA PRO A 350 15.54 20.63 3.65
C PRO A 350 15.00 21.17 4.97
N SER A 351 15.68 20.91 6.08
CA SER A 351 15.41 21.71 7.27
C SER A 351 16.01 23.09 7.02
N PRO A 352 15.29 24.20 7.27
CA PRO A 352 15.92 25.50 7.29
C PRO A 352 17.01 25.43 8.36
N THR A 353 18.27 25.50 7.94
CA THR A 353 19.38 25.68 8.87
C THR A 353 19.09 26.96 9.62
N LEU A 354 18.98 26.86 10.95
CA LEU A 354 19.25 27.99 11.82
C LEU A 354 20.66 28.45 11.44
N ALA A 355 20.75 29.57 10.71
CA ALA A 355 22.01 30.26 10.53
C ALA A 355 22.50 30.62 11.93
N HIS A 356 23.58 29.98 12.37
CA HIS A 356 24.33 30.37 13.55
C HIS A 356 25.39 31.40 13.15
#